data_AF-A0AAU6EPI3-F1
#
_entry.id   AF-A0AAU6EPI3-F1
#
_cell.length_a   1.000
_cell.length_b   1.000
_cell.length_c   1.000
_cell.angle_alpha   90.00
_cell.angle_beta   90.00
_cell.angle_gamma   90.00
#
_symmetry.space_group_name_H-M   'P 1'
#
loop_
_entity.id
_entity.type
_entity.pdbx_description
1 polymer ?
#
loop_
_entity_poly.entity_id
_entity_poly.type
_entity_poly.pdbx_seq_one_letter_code
_entity_poly.pdbx_strand_id
1 'polypeptide(L)'
;MMAHQAEQAAGSLGGTATSLPQPPSRQPRVPAAPPRRGQVLTTRVGLQMPAKMAYDEWERAGRQLADVLDSSSWWLGDWLKYGKDHYTDRYQRGIRAAGLSYQTLRNYAWVSRRFDLTRRRPALSFQHHAELASMPVPDQDVWLDRAEQQQWTTKQLRSAIRAARRGEQQPAVPAEPSRRLEVPGSRLEWWHKAAEQQGIDFEQWVMATLDSAAANALDALGKPVVSSEIAELPGPQIIPERSRPVAISA
;
A
#
# COMPACT_ATOMS: atom_id res chain seq x y z
N MET A 1 -2.87 48.64 92.02
CA MET A 1 -3.42 47.71 93.01
C MET A 1 -3.38 46.31 92.41
N MET A 2 -2.69 45.39 93.10
CA MET A 2 -2.83 43.92 93.17
C MET A 2 -3.18 43.14 91.88
N ALA A 3 -2.26 42.38 91.27
CA ALA A 3 -1.74 41.05 91.64
C ALA A 3 -2.72 39.88 91.39
N HIS A 4 -2.41 39.03 90.40
CA HIS A 4 -2.45 37.55 90.42
C HIS A 4 -2.01 37.05 89.03
N GLN A 5 -0.77 36.56 88.88
CA GLN A 5 -0.30 35.17 89.03
C GLN A 5 -0.33 34.39 87.71
N ALA A 6 0.76 33.65 87.53
CA ALA A 6 1.21 32.94 86.35
C ALA A 6 0.58 31.55 86.21
N GLU A 7 0.50 31.03 84.97
CA GLU A 7 0.94 29.66 84.69
C GLU A 7 1.24 29.47 83.19
N GLN A 8 2.34 28.76 82.89
CA GLN A 8 2.82 28.42 81.56
C GLN A 8 2.17 27.11 81.09
N ALA A 9 1.90 26.97 79.79
CA ALA A 9 1.95 25.67 79.12
C ALA A 9 2.18 25.81 77.60
N ALA A 10 3.07 24.96 77.13
CA ALA A 10 3.65 24.87 75.80
C ALA A 10 2.66 24.54 74.67
N GLY A 11 2.96 25.10 73.49
CA GLY A 11 3.10 24.35 72.23
C GLY A 11 1.84 23.95 71.48
N SER A 12 1.65 24.52 70.28
CA SER A 12 1.42 23.73 69.05
C SER A 12 1.31 24.66 67.84
N LEU A 13 2.34 24.63 66.97
CA LEU A 13 2.30 25.20 65.62
C LEU A 13 1.53 24.22 64.72
N GLY A 14 0.27 24.53 64.43
CA GLY A 14 -0.54 23.80 63.45
C GLY A 14 -0.12 24.15 62.02
N GLY A 15 0.86 23.43 61.49
CA GLY A 15 1.18 23.42 60.06
C GLY A 15 0.14 22.59 59.30
N THR A 16 -0.59 23.21 58.38
CA THR A 16 -1.48 22.52 57.43
C THR A 16 -0.65 21.74 56.42
N ALA A 17 -0.54 20.42 56.62
CA ALA A 17 0.02 19.51 55.63
C ALA A 17 -0.99 19.27 54.49
N THR A 18 -0.69 19.82 53.32
CA THR A 18 -1.36 19.50 52.05
C THR A 18 -1.14 18.03 51.71
N SER A 19 -2.19 17.21 51.80
CA SER A 19 -2.15 15.78 51.48
C SER A 19 -2.16 15.56 49.96
N LEU A 20 -1.27 14.70 49.46
CA LEU A 20 -1.19 14.25 48.07
C LEU A 20 -2.45 13.44 47.66
N PRO A 21 -2.89 13.51 46.39
CA PRO A 21 -4.04 12.74 45.90
C PRO A 21 -3.71 11.24 45.85
N GLN A 22 -4.55 10.43 46.48
CA GLN A 22 -4.45 8.97 46.42
C GLN A 22 -4.81 8.43 45.01
N PRO A 23 -4.15 7.35 44.55
CA PRO A 23 -4.53 6.68 43.30
C PRO A 23 -5.91 6.01 43.46
N PRO A 24 -6.71 5.91 42.38
CA PRO A 24 -8.05 5.35 42.47
C PRO A 24 -8.00 3.89 42.91
N SER A 25 -8.84 3.56 43.89
CA SER A 25 -9.02 2.22 44.43
C SER A 25 -9.30 1.22 43.30
N ARG A 26 -8.46 0.20 43.17
CA ARG A 26 -8.68 -0.95 42.28
C ARG A 26 -10.00 -1.62 42.70
N GLN A 27 -11.06 -1.41 41.92
CA GLN A 27 -12.29 -2.17 42.11
C GLN A 27 -12.00 -3.67 41.91
N PRO A 28 -12.54 -4.55 42.76
CA PRO A 28 -12.46 -5.99 42.54
C PRO A 28 -13.03 -6.33 41.16
N ARG A 29 -12.26 -7.08 40.38
CA ARG A 29 -12.71 -7.63 39.09
C ARG A 29 -13.91 -8.51 39.39
N VAL A 30 -15.11 -8.07 39.04
CA VAL A 30 -16.31 -8.92 39.11
C VAL A 30 -16.00 -10.16 38.27
N PRO A 31 -16.02 -11.39 38.85
CA PRO A 31 -15.86 -12.58 38.05
C PRO A 31 -17.01 -12.60 37.04
N ALA A 32 -16.69 -12.76 35.76
CA ALA A 32 -17.68 -12.91 34.71
C ALA A 32 -18.70 -13.95 35.17
N ALA A 33 -19.98 -13.58 35.16
CA ALA A 33 -21.06 -14.49 35.53
C ALA A 33 -20.88 -15.81 34.77
N PRO A 34 -21.08 -16.97 35.42
CA PRO A 34 -20.93 -18.26 34.75
C PRO A 34 -21.79 -18.26 33.49
N PRO A 35 -21.27 -18.76 32.36
CA PRO A 35 -22.02 -18.77 31.12
C PRO A 35 -23.36 -19.46 31.38
N ARG A 36 -24.46 -18.78 31.01
CA ARG A 36 -25.79 -19.38 31.04
C ARG A 36 -25.69 -20.69 30.26
N ARG A 37 -26.10 -21.81 30.88
CA ARG A 37 -26.01 -23.15 30.28
C ARG A 37 -26.48 -23.09 28.83
N GLY A 38 -25.56 -23.35 27.89
CA GLY A 38 -25.83 -23.38 26.44
C GLY A 38 -25.27 -22.23 25.60
N GLN A 39 -24.60 -21.22 26.18
CA GLN A 39 -24.09 -20.08 25.39
C GLN A 39 -22.59 -20.21 25.07
N VAL A 40 -22.24 -19.92 23.81
CA VAL A 40 -20.86 -19.64 23.39
C VAL A 40 -20.47 -18.28 23.94
N LEU A 41 -19.34 -18.21 24.65
CA LEU A 41 -18.84 -16.96 25.22
C LEU A 41 -17.53 -16.54 24.55
N THR A 42 -17.54 -15.41 23.86
CA THR A 42 -16.35 -14.78 23.26
C THR A 42 -15.60 -13.99 24.33
N THR A 43 -14.32 -14.28 24.51
CA THR A 43 -13.40 -13.48 25.33
C THR A 43 -12.36 -12.79 24.44
N ARG A 44 -11.54 -11.90 25.00
CA ARG A 44 -10.44 -11.25 24.27
C ARG A 44 -9.45 -12.25 23.66
N VAL A 45 -9.27 -13.42 24.27
CA VAL A 45 -8.18 -14.36 23.94
C VAL A 45 -8.68 -15.74 23.51
N GLY A 46 -9.99 -15.92 23.35
CA GLY A 46 -10.53 -17.22 22.96
C GLY A 46 -12.03 -17.33 23.09
N LEU A 47 -12.53 -18.48 22.65
CA LEU A 47 -13.94 -18.84 22.64
C LEU A 47 -14.18 -19.94 23.68
N GLN A 48 -15.09 -19.71 24.62
CA GLN A 48 -15.52 -20.73 25.58
C GLN A 48 -16.78 -21.40 25.06
N MET A 49 -16.71 -22.70 24.80
CA MET A 49 -17.83 -23.51 24.37
C MET A 49 -18.40 -24.31 25.56
N PRO A 50 -19.74 -24.50 25.64
CA PRO A 50 -20.34 -25.43 26.59
C PRO A 50 -19.81 -26.86 26.42
N ALA A 51 -19.69 -27.61 27.52
CA ALA A 51 -19.18 -28.98 27.51
C ALA A 51 -20.02 -29.96 26.67
N LYS A 52 -21.31 -29.68 26.48
CA LYS A 52 -22.21 -30.39 25.57
C LYS A 52 -22.90 -29.35 24.71
N MET A 53 -22.60 -29.35 23.42
CA MET A 53 -23.14 -28.43 22.43
C MET A 53 -23.65 -29.25 21.26
N ALA A 54 -24.85 -28.93 20.76
CA ALA A 54 -25.37 -29.57 19.55
C ALA A 54 -24.59 -29.10 18.32
N TYR A 55 -24.51 -29.95 17.29
CA TYR A 55 -23.79 -29.62 16.05
C TYR A 55 -24.33 -28.34 15.40
N ASP A 56 -25.65 -28.20 15.28
CA ASP A 56 -26.28 -27.02 14.67
C ASP A 56 -25.99 -25.72 15.44
N GLU A 57 -25.82 -25.81 16.76
CA GLU A 57 -25.43 -24.66 17.59
C GLU A 57 -23.97 -24.29 17.36
N TRP A 58 -23.09 -25.29 17.28
CA TRP A 58 -21.68 -25.10 16.96
C TRP A 58 -21.50 -24.49 15.56
N GLU A 59 -22.22 -25.01 14.56
CA GLU A 59 -22.18 -24.53 13.18
C GLU A 59 -22.69 -23.08 13.09
N ARG A 60 -23.82 -22.77 13.75
CA ARG A 60 -24.36 -21.41 13.81
C ARG A 60 -23.38 -20.44 14.47
N ALA A 61 -22.74 -20.84 15.56
CA ALA A 61 -21.72 -20.02 16.22
C ALA A 61 -20.52 -19.78 15.31
N GLY A 62 -20.07 -20.80 14.57
CA GLY A 62 -19.03 -20.67 13.56
C GLY A 62 -19.38 -19.65 12.47
N ARG A 63 -20.60 -19.70 11.94
CA ARG A 63 -21.10 -18.73 10.95
C ARG A 63 -21.12 -17.30 11.50
N GLN A 64 -21.66 -17.12 12.72
CA GLN A 64 -21.69 -15.81 13.37
C GLN A 64 -20.28 -15.22 13.60
N LEU A 65 -19.31 -16.05 13.97
CA LEU A 65 -17.92 -15.61 14.12
C LEU A 65 -17.30 -15.19 12.80
N ALA A 66 -17.58 -15.92 11.72
CA ALA A 66 -17.13 -15.56 10.38
C ALA A 66 -17.76 -14.23 9.92
N ASP A 67 -19.05 -14.04 10.16
CA ASP A 67 -19.78 -12.80 9.81
C ASP A 67 -19.23 -11.60 10.58
N VAL A 68 -18.93 -11.75 11.88
CA VAL A 68 -18.30 -10.70 12.69
C VAL A 68 -16.91 -10.38 12.17
N LEU A 69 -16.11 -11.40 11.84
CA LEU A 69 -14.77 -11.20 11.29
C LEU A 69 -14.82 -10.42 9.99
N ASP A 70 -15.69 -10.80 9.06
CA ASP A 70 -15.83 -10.11 7.77
C ASP A 70 -16.37 -8.68 7.95
N SER A 71 -17.42 -8.53 8.76
CA SER A 71 -18.05 -7.22 9.05
C SER A 71 -17.10 -6.25 9.74
N SER A 72 -16.17 -6.75 10.57
CA SER A 72 -15.23 -5.89 11.31
C SER A 72 -14.37 -5.02 10.39
N SER A 73 -14.05 -5.51 9.19
CA SER A 73 -13.27 -4.76 8.20
C SER A 73 -14.06 -3.56 7.68
N TRP A 74 -15.37 -3.73 7.44
CA TRP A 74 -16.27 -2.64 7.09
C TRP A 74 -16.40 -1.62 8.22
N TRP A 75 -16.66 -2.08 9.45
CA TRP A 75 -16.82 -1.18 10.60
C TRP A 75 -15.58 -0.31 10.84
N LEU A 76 -14.39 -0.90 10.74
CA LEU A 76 -13.13 -0.16 10.89
C LEU A 76 -12.92 0.83 9.75
N GLY A 77 -13.28 0.47 8.51
CA GLY A 77 -13.21 1.37 7.37
C GLY A 77 -14.16 2.56 7.48
N ASP A 78 -15.40 2.31 7.92
CA ASP A 78 -16.40 3.35 8.15
C ASP A 78 -16.03 4.27 9.31
N TRP A 79 -15.52 3.69 10.41
CA TRP A 79 -14.98 4.45 11.54
C TRP A 79 -13.84 5.39 11.11
N LEU A 80 -12.94 4.95 10.23
CA LEU A 80 -11.87 5.80 9.68
C LEU A 80 -12.39 6.87 8.71
N LYS A 81 -13.40 6.55 7.89
CA LYS A 81 -14.06 7.53 7.02
C LYS A 81 -14.64 8.65 7.89
N TYR A 82 -15.46 8.31 8.88
CA TYR A 82 -16.03 9.26 9.83
C TYR A 82 -14.95 10.07 10.56
N GLY A 83 -13.94 9.40 11.10
CA GLY A 83 -12.89 10.03 11.89
C GLY A 83 -12.08 11.07 11.10
N LYS A 84 -11.80 10.80 9.81
CA LYS A 84 -11.09 11.74 8.94
C LYS A 84 -11.87 13.04 8.74
N ASP A 85 -13.19 12.94 8.62
CA ASP A 85 -14.05 14.08 8.30
C ASP A 85 -14.35 14.94 9.55
N HIS A 86 -14.30 14.34 10.75
CA HIS A 86 -14.72 15.00 12.00
C HIS A 86 -13.58 15.37 12.95
N TYR A 87 -12.40 14.74 12.81
CA TYR A 87 -11.30 14.95 13.73
C TYR A 87 -10.01 15.23 12.95
N THR A 88 -9.50 16.45 13.00
CA THR A 88 -8.21 16.81 12.38
C THR A 88 -7.06 16.30 13.26
N ASP A 89 -6.73 17.03 14.32
CA ASP A 89 -5.53 16.77 15.14
C ASP A 89 -5.63 15.48 15.97
N ARG A 90 -6.85 14.99 16.21
CA ARG A 90 -7.13 13.81 17.03
C ARG A 90 -7.19 12.50 16.23
N TYR A 91 -7.28 12.55 14.90
CA TYR A 91 -7.41 11.34 14.07
C TYR A 91 -6.22 10.40 14.20
N GLN A 92 -5.00 10.93 14.13
CA GLN A 92 -3.78 10.12 14.27
C GLN A 92 -3.65 9.50 15.67
N ARG A 93 -4.12 10.20 16.71
CA ARG A 93 -4.19 9.66 18.08
C ARG A 93 -5.22 8.52 18.18
N GLY A 94 -6.38 8.68 17.54
CA GLY A 94 -7.42 7.64 17.48
C GLY A 94 -6.93 6.37 16.78
N ILE A 95 -6.26 6.51 15.63
CA ILE A 95 -5.64 5.40 14.90
C ILE A 95 -4.65 4.64 15.78
N ARG A 96 -3.73 5.36 16.45
CA ARG A 96 -2.75 4.73 17.35
C ARG A 96 -3.41 3.98 18.51
N ALA A 97 -4.49 4.53 19.07
CA ALA A 97 -5.23 3.88 20.16
C ALA A 97 -5.96 2.60 19.73
N ALA A 98 -6.34 2.48 18.45
CA ALA A 98 -6.98 1.28 17.92
C ALA A 98 -6.03 0.06 17.86
N GLY A 99 -4.71 0.27 17.90
CA GLY A 99 -3.72 -0.80 18.01
C GLY A 99 -3.58 -1.70 16.77
N LEU A 100 -4.16 -1.31 15.63
CA LEU A 100 -4.02 -1.99 14.34
C LEU A 100 -2.98 -1.31 13.45
N SER A 101 -2.41 -2.06 12.51
CA SER A 101 -1.44 -1.51 11.56
C SER A 101 -2.09 -0.40 10.71
N TYR A 102 -1.36 0.70 10.51
CA TYR A 102 -1.85 1.81 9.70
C TYR A 102 -2.16 1.38 8.26
N GLN A 103 -1.36 0.48 7.69
CA GLN A 103 -1.56 -0.01 6.33
C GLN A 103 -2.88 -0.79 6.19
N THR A 104 -3.21 -1.64 7.17
CA THR A 104 -4.49 -2.39 7.20
C THR A 104 -5.67 -1.43 7.30
N LEU A 105 -5.60 -0.48 8.24
CA LEU A 105 -6.63 0.54 8.43
C LEU A 105 -6.84 1.39 7.16
N ARG A 106 -5.75 1.81 6.52
CA ARG A 106 -5.80 2.55 5.25
C ARG A 106 -6.48 1.74 4.14
N ASN A 107 -6.19 0.43 4.04
CA ASN A 107 -6.84 -0.44 3.08
C ASN A 107 -8.36 -0.54 3.34
N TYR A 108 -8.77 -0.75 4.60
CA TYR A 108 -10.17 -0.84 4.97
C TYR A 108 -10.95 0.45 4.66
N ALA A 109 -10.36 1.59 5.00
CA ALA A 109 -10.93 2.90 4.67
C ALA A 109 -11.03 3.12 3.16
N TRP A 110 -10.05 2.67 2.39
CA TRP A 110 -10.06 2.81 0.94
C TRP A 110 -11.19 1.99 0.30
N VAL A 111 -11.34 0.71 0.66
CA VAL A 111 -12.45 -0.13 0.15
C VAL A 111 -13.81 0.44 0.60
N SER A 112 -13.94 0.84 1.86
CA SER A 112 -15.20 1.39 2.39
C SER A 112 -15.63 2.70 1.73
N ARG A 113 -14.68 3.47 1.17
CA ARG A 113 -14.98 4.65 0.34
C ARG A 113 -15.36 4.31 -1.10
N ARG A 114 -14.95 3.16 -1.61
CA ARG A 114 -15.31 2.69 -2.97
C ARG A 114 -16.69 2.07 -3.01
N PHE A 115 -17.14 1.51 -1.88
CA PHE A 115 -18.45 0.87 -1.73
C PHE A 115 -19.22 1.51 -0.58
N ASP A 116 -20.08 2.47 -0.92
CA ASP A 116 -21.08 2.99 0.02
C ASP A 116 -22.01 1.87 0.50
N LEU A 117 -22.66 2.06 1.65
CA LEU A 117 -23.47 1.03 2.33
C LEU A 117 -24.47 0.32 1.41
N THR A 118 -25.10 1.05 0.49
CA THR A 118 -26.10 0.51 -0.45
C THR A 118 -25.51 -0.38 -1.54
N ARG A 119 -24.20 -0.27 -1.82
CA ARG A 119 -23.49 -1.08 -2.83
C ARG A 119 -22.80 -2.31 -2.25
N ARG A 120 -22.83 -2.49 -0.93
CA ARG A 120 -22.22 -3.66 -0.26
C ARG A 120 -23.18 -4.84 -0.38
N ARG A 121 -22.73 -5.92 -1.02
CA ARG A 121 -23.54 -7.14 -1.19
C ARG A 121 -23.38 -8.04 0.04
N PRO A 122 -24.44 -8.32 0.82
CA PRO A 122 -24.32 -9.11 2.05
C PRO A 122 -23.92 -10.57 1.79
N ALA A 123 -24.16 -11.09 0.58
CA ALA A 123 -23.72 -12.42 0.18
C ALA A 123 -22.21 -12.49 -0.15
N LEU A 124 -21.52 -11.34 -0.26
CA LEU A 124 -20.12 -11.27 -0.65
C LEU A 124 -19.27 -10.66 0.47
N SER A 125 -18.16 -11.34 0.78
CA SER A 125 -17.22 -10.89 1.80
C SER A 125 -16.56 -9.54 1.48
N PHE A 126 -16.02 -8.87 2.50
CA PHE A 126 -15.19 -7.67 2.34
C PHE A 126 -14.08 -7.88 1.30
N GLN A 127 -13.48 -9.07 1.27
CA GLN A 127 -12.38 -9.37 0.35
C GLN A 127 -12.82 -9.36 -1.12
N HIS A 128 -14.05 -9.81 -1.44
CA HIS A 128 -14.57 -9.69 -2.82
C HIS A 128 -14.56 -8.24 -3.29
N HIS A 129 -15.05 -7.35 -2.43
CA HIS A 129 -15.08 -5.91 -2.69
C HIS A 129 -13.65 -5.36 -2.80
N ALA A 130 -12.72 -5.81 -1.95
CA ALA A 130 -11.33 -5.37 -2.00
C ALA A 130 -10.63 -5.70 -3.33
N GLU A 131 -10.91 -6.86 -3.95
CA GLU A 131 -10.35 -7.21 -5.28
C GLU A 131 -10.82 -6.26 -6.39
N LEU A 132 -12.02 -5.69 -6.24
CA LEU A 132 -12.69 -4.88 -7.25
C LEU A 132 -12.53 -3.38 -7.01
N ALA A 133 -12.10 -2.96 -5.82
CA ALA A 133 -12.04 -1.56 -5.39
C ALA A 133 -11.19 -0.63 -6.29
N SER A 134 -10.26 -1.18 -7.07
CA SER A 134 -9.45 -0.42 -8.04
C SER A 134 -10.09 -0.27 -9.42
N MET A 135 -11.16 -1.02 -9.71
CA MET A 135 -11.85 -0.97 -11.00
C MET A 135 -12.82 0.22 -11.10
N PRO A 136 -13.21 0.63 -12.31
CA PRO A 136 -14.35 1.53 -12.52
C PRO A 136 -15.63 0.99 -11.90
N VAL A 137 -16.51 1.89 -11.46
CA VAL A 137 -17.80 1.54 -10.82
C VAL A 137 -18.65 0.58 -11.67
N PRO A 138 -18.82 0.78 -12.99
CA PRO A 138 -19.60 -0.15 -13.80
C PRO A 138 -19.03 -1.58 -13.79
N ASP A 139 -17.70 -1.71 -13.88
CA ASP A 139 -17.04 -3.02 -13.88
C ASP A 139 -17.17 -3.69 -12.51
N GLN A 140 -17.08 -2.91 -11.42
CA GLN A 140 -17.30 -3.44 -10.07
C GLN A 140 -18.68 -4.11 -9.97
N ASP A 141 -19.74 -3.42 -10.41
CA ASP A 141 -21.11 -3.93 -10.30
C ASP A 141 -21.28 -5.20 -11.13
N VAL A 142 -20.77 -5.24 -12.37
CA VAL A 142 -20.79 -6.44 -13.22
C VAL A 142 -20.09 -7.63 -12.54
N TRP A 143 -18.94 -7.40 -11.92
CA TRP A 143 -18.20 -8.47 -11.25
C TRP A 143 -18.85 -8.91 -9.93
N LEU A 144 -19.43 -7.99 -9.17
CA LEU A 144 -20.18 -8.29 -7.95
C LEU A 144 -21.43 -9.14 -8.29
N ASP A 145 -22.20 -8.72 -9.29
CA ASP A 145 -23.41 -9.45 -9.69
C ASP A 145 -23.07 -10.87 -10.17
N ARG A 146 -22.00 -11.03 -10.95
CA ARG A 146 -21.51 -12.37 -11.37
C ARG A 146 -21.05 -13.21 -10.19
N ALA A 147 -20.32 -12.63 -9.25
CA ALA A 147 -19.82 -13.34 -8.08
C ALA A 147 -20.96 -13.80 -7.17
N GLU A 148 -21.99 -12.97 -6.99
CA GLU A 148 -23.18 -13.30 -6.21
C GLU A 148 -24.02 -14.37 -6.90
N GLN A 149 -24.32 -14.22 -8.20
CA GLN A 149 -25.12 -15.19 -8.95
C GLN A 149 -24.47 -16.58 -9.01
N GLN A 150 -23.15 -16.63 -9.17
CA GLN A 150 -22.40 -17.89 -9.28
C GLN A 150 -21.85 -18.38 -7.94
N GLN A 151 -22.13 -17.68 -6.85
CA GLN A 151 -21.64 -17.98 -5.49
C GLN A 151 -20.12 -18.20 -5.47
N TRP A 152 -19.39 -17.32 -6.16
CA TRP A 152 -17.94 -17.44 -6.27
C TRP A 152 -17.25 -17.18 -4.94
N THR A 153 -16.22 -17.97 -4.68
CA THR A 153 -15.16 -17.62 -3.73
C THR A 153 -14.31 -16.48 -4.27
N THR A 154 -13.60 -15.76 -3.39
CA THR A 154 -12.70 -14.68 -3.81
C THR A 154 -11.60 -15.19 -4.75
N LYS A 155 -11.17 -16.45 -4.60
CA LYS A 155 -10.20 -17.09 -5.50
C LYS A 155 -10.77 -17.26 -6.92
N GLN A 156 -12.02 -17.71 -7.03
CA GLN A 156 -12.70 -17.84 -8.33
C GLN A 156 -12.89 -16.47 -8.98
N LEU A 157 -13.31 -15.46 -8.21
CA LEU A 157 -13.41 -14.08 -8.69
C LEU A 157 -12.06 -13.58 -9.26
N ARG A 158 -10.96 -13.74 -8.51
CA ARG A 158 -9.62 -13.38 -9.00
C ARG A 158 -9.26 -14.11 -10.30
N SER A 159 -9.56 -15.40 -10.38
CA SER A 159 -9.28 -16.21 -11.57
C SER A 159 -10.05 -15.70 -12.79
N ALA A 160 -11.34 -15.40 -12.61
CA ALA A 160 -12.21 -14.89 -13.66
C ALA A 160 -11.77 -13.50 -14.16
N ILE A 161 -11.42 -12.59 -13.24
CA ILE A 161 -10.87 -11.27 -13.61
C ILE A 161 -9.60 -11.40 -14.44
N ARG A 162 -8.68 -12.29 -14.05
CA ARG A 162 -7.44 -12.53 -14.80
C ARG A 162 -7.73 -13.13 -16.19
N ALA A 163 -8.71 -14.02 -16.29
CA ALA A 163 -9.10 -14.61 -17.56
C ALA A 163 -9.70 -13.56 -18.51
N ALA A 164 -10.58 -12.69 -18.01
CA ALA A 164 -11.16 -11.59 -18.79
C ALA A 164 -10.09 -10.65 -19.35
N ARG A 165 -9.13 -10.24 -18.50
CA ARG A 165 -8.00 -9.39 -18.94
C ARG A 165 -7.14 -10.07 -20.01
N ARG A 166 -6.91 -11.38 -19.92
CA ARG A 166 -6.18 -12.12 -20.96
C ARG A 166 -6.97 -12.22 -22.27
N GLY A 167 -8.30 -12.38 -22.19
CA GLY A 167 -9.19 -12.37 -23.34
C GLY A 167 -9.21 -11.02 -24.06
N GLU A 168 -9.15 -9.91 -23.31
CA GLU A 168 -9.00 -8.55 -23.84
C GLU A 168 -7.59 -8.28 -24.41
N GLN A 169 -6.56 -8.94 -23.87
CA GLN A 169 -5.16 -8.82 -24.31
C GLN A 169 -4.79 -9.82 -25.44
N GLN A 170 -5.70 -10.71 -25.84
CA GLN A 170 -5.50 -11.59 -26.99
C GLN A 170 -5.76 -10.76 -28.26
N PRO A 171 -4.75 -10.49 -29.12
CA PRO A 171 -4.81 -9.32 -29.98
C PRO A 171 -5.60 -9.54 -31.27
N ALA A 172 -6.37 -8.52 -31.65
CA ALA A 172 -6.34 -8.08 -33.04
C ALA A 172 -4.89 -7.68 -33.39
N VAL A 173 -4.29 -8.41 -34.35
CA VAL A 173 -2.96 -8.21 -34.98
C VAL A 173 -1.73 -8.46 -34.07
N PRO A 174 -0.74 -9.28 -34.49
CA PRO A 174 0.51 -9.44 -33.74
C PRO A 174 1.26 -8.10 -33.67
N ALA A 175 1.42 -7.56 -32.48
CA ALA A 175 2.37 -6.48 -32.24
C ALA A 175 3.80 -7.04 -32.33
N GLU A 176 4.59 -6.48 -33.24
CA GLU A 176 6.05 -6.69 -33.31
C GLU A 176 6.67 -6.53 -31.90
N PRO A 177 7.65 -7.36 -31.51
CA PRO A 177 8.25 -7.31 -30.19
C PRO A 177 9.00 -5.99 -29.98
N SER A 178 8.40 -5.04 -29.25
CA SER A 178 9.07 -3.81 -28.83
C SER A 178 10.20 -4.15 -27.85
N ARG A 179 11.46 -4.03 -28.29
CA ARG A 179 12.65 -4.20 -27.46
C ARG A 179 13.06 -2.85 -26.87
N ARG A 180 13.23 -2.76 -25.56
CA ARG A 180 13.68 -1.55 -24.86
C ARG A 180 15.20 -1.44 -24.89
N LEU A 181 15.72 -0.30 -25.32
CA LEU A 181 17.14 0.05 -25.27
C LEU A 181 17.39 1.00 -24.10
N GLU A 182 18.27 0.64 -23.17
CA GLU A 182 18.70 1.53 -22.09
C GLU A 182 19.79 2.47 -22.59
N VAL A 183 19.56 3.78 -22.51
CA VAL A 183 20.50 4.82 -22.97
C VAL A 183 21.05 5.56 -21.75
N PRO A 184 22.39 5.68 -21.60
CA PRO A 184 22.98 6.49 -20.52
C PRO A 184 22.48 7.94 -20.56
N GLY A 185 22.14 8.51 -19.39
CA GLY A 185 21.57 9.86 -19.29
C GLY A 185 22.42 10.95 -19.94
N SER A 186 23.74 10.81 -19.89
CA SER A 186 24.67 11.74 -20.56
C SER A 186 24.53 11.74 -22.08
N ARG A 187 24.10 10.65 -22.72
CA ARG A 187 23.81 10.64 -24.17
C ARG A 187 22.44 11.22 -24.48
N LEU A 188 21.48 10.98 -23.59
CA LEU A 188 20.11 11.47 -23.74
C LEU A 188 20.05 13.00 -23.69
N GLU A 189 20.80 13.63 -22.78
CA GLU A 189 20.92 15.09 -22.70
C GLU A 189 21.47 15.71 -24.00
N TRP A 190 22.50 15.08 -24.60
CA TRP A 190 23.08 15.55 -25.85
C TRP A 190 22.15 15.37 -27.05
N TRP A 191 21.38 14.28 -27.10
CA TRP A 191 20.40 14.05 -28.16
C TRP A 191 19.21 15.00 -28.04
N HIS A 192 18.75 15.29 -26.82
CA HIS A 192 17.70 16.28 -26.58
C HIS A 192 18.13 17.66 -27.08
N LYS A 193 19.35 18.08 -26.76
CA LYS A 193 19.93 19.35 -27.24
C LYS A 193 20.03 19.41 -28.77
N ALA A 194 20.33 18.29 -29.43
CA ALA A 194 20.39 18.21 -30.89
C ALA A 194 18.99 18.33 -31.53
N ALA A 195 17.97 17.70 -30.94
CA ALA A 195 16.59 17.82 -31.39
C ALA A 195 16.06 19.26 -31.24
N GLU A 196 16.33 19.90 -30.09
CA GLU A 196 15.98 21.31 -29.84
C GLU A 196 16.61 22.26 -30.85
N GLN A 197 17.90 22.08 -31.19
CA GLN A 197 18.58 22.91 -32.19
C GLN A 197 17.98 22.77 -33.59
N GLN A 198 17.37 21.62 -33.90
CA GLN A 198 16.68 21.37 -35.17
C GLN A 198 15.19 21.74 -35.11
N GLY A 199 14.67 22.10 -33.93
CA GLY A 199 13.26 22.44 -33.72
C GLY A 199 12.29 21.27 -33.92
N ILE A 200 12.78 20.03 -33.77
CA ILE A 200 12.00 18.80 -33.96
C ILE A 200 11.73 18.18 -32.59
N ASP A 201 10.57 17.54 -32.43
CA ASP A 201 10.28 16.72 -31.26
C ASP A 201 11.35 15.63 -31.05
N PHE A 202 11.74 15.38 -29.80
CA PHE A 202 12.83 14.48 -29.47
C PHE A 202 12.59 13.05 -29.99
N GLU A 203 11.39 12.50 -29.83
CA GLU A 203 11.09 11.14 -30.28
C GLU A 203 11.15 11.06 -31.82
N GLN A 204 10.57 12.05 -32.48
CA GLN A 204 10.59 12.15 -33.94
C GLN A 204 12.02 12.30 -34.48
N TRP A 205 12.85 13.11 -33.82
CA TRP A 205 14.26 13.30 -34.17
C TRP A 205 15.07 12.01 -34.02
N VAL A 206 14.87 11.26 -32.92
CA VAL A 206 15.56 9.98 -32.68
C VAL A 206 15.20 8.97 -33.77
N MET A 207 13.91 8.81 -34.08
CA MET A 207 13.46 7.87 -35.10
C MET A 207 14.03 8.22 -36.49
N ALA A 208 13.89 9.47 -36.92
CA ALA A 208 14.40 9.91 -38.21
C ALA A 208 15.92 9.76 -38.35
N THR A 209 16.65 10.02 -37.26
CA THR A 209 18.12 9.87 -37.23
C THR A 209 18.54 8.41 -37.32
N LEU A 210 17.89 7.52 -36.57
CA LEU A 210 18.18 6.07 -36.61
C LEU A 210 17.81 5.47 -37.97
N ASP A 211 16.67 5.85 -38.54
CA ASP A 211 16.22 5.39 -39.85
C ASP A 211 17.16 5.85 -40.96
N SER A 212 17.62 7.11 -40.91
CA SER A 212 18.61 7.63 -41.86
C SER A 212 19.96 6.93 -41.74
N ALA A 213 20.43 6.68 -40.52
CA ALA A 213 21.66 5.93 -40.28
C ALA A 213 21.57 4.49 -40.77
N ALA A 214 20.43 3.83 -40.54
CA ALA A 214 20.16 2.48 -41.02
C ALA A 214 20.09 2.44 -42.55
N ALA A 215 19.38 3.37 -43.19
CA ALA A 215 19.28 3.48 -44.64
C ALA A 215 20.66 3.68 -45.29
N ASN A 216 21.50 4.57 -44.74
CA ASN A 216 22.86 4.79 -45.22
C ASN A 216 23.74 3.54 -45.06
N ALA A 217 23.64 2.83 -43.94
CA ALA A 217 24.40 1.61 -43.69
C ALA A 217 23.98 0.47 -44.64
N LEU A 218 22.68 0.34 -44.92
CA LEU A 218 22.14 -0.65 -45.85
C LEU A 218 22.46 -0.32 -47.31
N ASP A 219 22.44 0.95 -47.70
CA ASP A 219 22.86 1.40 -49.04
C ASP A 219 24.36 1.15 -49.27
N ALA A 220 25.19 1.35 -48.24
CA ALA A 220 26.62 1.01 -48.29
C ALA A 220 26.87 -0.51 -48.42
N LEU A 221 25.99 -1.35 -47.89
CA LEU A 221 26.05 -2.81 -48.03
C LEU A 221 25.52 -3.30 -49.39
N GLY A 222 24.65 -2.54 -50.05
CA GLY A 222 24.04 -2.87 -51.33
C GLY A 222 24.82 -2.40 -52.57
N LYS A 223 25.86 -1.59 -52.41
CA LYS A 223 26.74 -1.15 -53.50
C LYS A 223 27.93 -2.09 -53.63
N PRO A 224 28.12 -2.81 -54.75
CA PRO A 224 29.38 -3.47 -55.01
C PRO A 224 30.48 -2.40 -55.14
N VAL A 225 31.51 -2.51 -54.31
CA VAL A 225 32.73 -1.72 -54.40
C VAL A 225 33.35 -1.97 -55.76
N VAL A 226 33.32 -0.96 -56.63
CA VAL A 226 34.26 -0.83 -57.74
C VAL A 226 35.17 0.34 -57.41
N SER A 227 36.43 -0.01 -57.17
CA SER A 227 37.53 0.87 -56.80
C SER A 227 37.91 1.84 -57.93
N SER A 228 38.18 3.10 -57.57
CA SER A 228 39.33 3.84 -58.09
C SER A 228 39.75 4.97 -57.12
N GLU A 229 40.83 4.71 -56.40
CA GLU A 229 41.92 5.57 -55.87
C GLU A 229 42.05 6.96 -56.58
N ILE A 230 42.43 8.11 -56.00
CA ILE A 230 43.42 8.52 -54.97
C ILE A 230 43.07 9.95 -54.46
N ALA A 231 43.24 10.25 -53.15
CA ALA A 231 43.96 11.44 -52.63
C ALA A 231 43.87 11.61 -51.09
N GLU A 232 45.01 11.33 -50.44
CA GLU A 232 45.56 11.94 -49.21
C GLU A 232 44.76 12.03 -47.88
N LEU A 233 45.27 11.28 -46.90
CA LEU A 233 45.08 11.40 -45.44
C LEU A 233 45.87 12.63 -44.89
N PRO A 234 45.48 13.23 -43.75
CA PRO A 234 45.89 12.65 -42.46
C PRO A 234 44.81 12.66 -41.37
N GLY A 235 44.67 11.52 -40.69
CA GLY A 235 43.91 11.43 -39.45
C GLY A 235 44.65 12.03 -38.25
N PRO A 236 43.95 12.41 -37.17
CA PRO A 236 44.60 12.64 -35.89
C PRO A 236 44.90 11.29 -35.21
N GLN A 237 46.16 11.16 -34.81
CA GLN A 237 46.75 9.95 -34.26
C GLN A 237 46.30 9.67 -32.83
N ILE A 238 46.03 8.38 -32.56
CA ILE A 238 46.06 7.82 -31.21
C ILE A 238 47.51 7.45 -30.92
N ILE A 239 48.14 8.11 -29.94
CA ILE A 239 49.43 7.68 -29.41
C ILE A 239 49.17 6.57 -28.38
N PRO A 240 49.75 5.37 -28.53
CA PRO A 240 49.67 4.32 -27.54
C PRO A 240 50.74 4.48 -26.45
N GLU A 241 50.34 4.09 -25.25
CA GLU A 241 51.15 3.82 -24.07
C GLU A 241 52.25 2.79 -24.35
N ARG A 242 53.49 3.04 -23.88
CA ARG A 242 54.41 1.97 -23.44
C ARG A 242 55.58 2.45 -22.57
N SER A 243 55.62 1.83 -21.39
CA SER A 243 56.78 1.35 -20.62
C SER A 243 57.79 2.32 -20.02
N ARG A 244 57.87 2.20 -18.68
CA ARG A 244 58.98 2.59 -17.77
C ARG A 244 60.36 2.22 -18.31
N PRO A 245 61.39 2.92 -17.84
CA PRO A 245 62.44 2.21 -17.10
C PRO A 245 62.83 2.86 -15.76
N VAL A 246 63.63 2.10 -15.02
CA VAL A 246 64.02 2.21 -13.62
C VAL A 246 65.24 3.13 -13.41
N ALA A 247 65.24 3.84 -12.27
CA ALA A 247 66.32 4.38 -11.42
C ALA A 247 67.54 5.12 -12.02
N ILE A 248 67.95 6.21 -11.34
CA ILE A 248 69.26 6.40 -10.67
C ILE A 248 69.23 7.72 -9.85
N SER A 249 69.90 7.68 -8.70
CA SER A 249 70.02 8.65 -7.61
C SER A 249 70.65 10.01 -7.94
N ALA A 250 70.26 11.02 -7.15
CA ALA A 250 71.16 11.88 -6.35
C ALA A 250 70.36 12.50 -5.19
#